data_AF-A0A536W2K5-F1
#
_entry.id   AF-A0A536W2K5-F1
#
_cell.length_a   1.000
_cell.length_b   1.000
_cell.length_c   1.000
_cell.angle_alpha   90.00
_cell.angle_beta   90.00
_cell.angle_gamma   90.00
#
_symmetry.space_group_name_H-M   'P 1'
#
loop_
_entity.id
_entity.type
_entity.pdbx_description
1 polymer ?
#
loop_
_entity_poly.entity_id
_entity_poly.type
_entity_poly.pdbx_seq_one_letter_code
_entity_poly.pdbx_strand_id
1 'polypeptide(L)'
;FQLCTMELFLDRYVSPEPRPLSWNAYKSDGGGLLGALGSHYIDALRFWFGEIASVSGWLAAFRPDVVDAATGKIVKAETDDTFSFTVTFKSGGMATMTSSFAVT
;
A
#
# COMPACT_ATOMS: atom_id res chain seq x y z
N PHE A 1 14.24 -18.49 8.13
CA PHE A 1 14.74 -17.11 7.97
C PHE A 1 14.60 -16.38 9.31
N GLN A 2 15.30 -15.27 9.51
CA GLN A 2 15.16 -14.47 10.74
C GLN A 2 14.42 -13.15 10.49
N LEU A 3 14.76 -12.45 9.40
CA LEU A 3 14.20 -11.15 9.06
C LEU A 3 14.08 -10.99 7.54
N CYS A 4 13.01 -10.37 7.06
CA CYS A 4 12.83 -9.89 5.70
C CYS A 4 12.34 -8.44 5.72
N THR A 5 12.89 -7.58 4.87
CA THR A 5 12.44 -6.20 4.72
C THR A 5 12.08 -5.97 3.27
N MET A 6 10.89 -5.41 3.03
CA MET A 6 10.37 -5.14 1.69
C MET A 6 9.97 -3.68 1.58
N GLU A 7 10.33 -3.05 0.46
CA GLU A 7 9.95 -1.67 0.19
C GLU A 7 9.47 -1.56 -1.25
N LEU A 8 8.38 -0.82 -1.46
CA LEU A 8 7.91 -0.48 -2.79
C LEU A 8 7.52 1.00 -2.85
N PHE A 9 8.33 1.78 -3.56
CA PHE A 9 8.05 3.17 -3.87
C PHE A 9 7.91 3.33 -5.38
N LEU A 10 6.81 3.91 -5.83
CA LEU A 10 6.54 4.11 -7.24
C LEU A 10 6.95 5.51 -7.67
N ASP A 11 8.10 5.58 -8.34
CA ASP A 11 8.69 6.79 -8.93
C ASP A 11 7.74 7.57 -9.85
N ARG A 12 6.86 6.88 -10.59
CA ARG A 12 5.87 7.50 -11.48
C ARG A 12 4.89 8.48 -10.78
N TYR A 13 4.79 8.43 -9.46
CA TYR A 13 3.95 9.35 -8.68
C TYR A 13 4.75 10.47 -7.98
N VAL A 14 6.08 10.48 -8.13
CA VAL A 14 6.98 11.54 -7.63
C VAL A 14 6.85 12.76 -8.55
N SER A 15 5.74 13.48 -8.40
CA SER A 15 5.50 14.77 -9.05
C SER A 15 4.62 15.65 -8.17
N PRO A 16 4.65 16.99 -8.32
CA PRO A 16 3.76 17.89 -7.58
C PRO A 16 2.28 17.66 -7.89
N GLU A 17 1.96 17.17 -9.08
CA GLU A 17 0.59 17.00 -9.55
C GLU A 17 -0.11 15.83 -8.83
N PRO A 18 -1.42 15.96 -8.53
CA PRO A 18 -2.26 14.86 -8.08
C PRO A 18 -2.17 13.66 -9.02
N ARG A 19 -2.07 12.46 -8.46
CA ARG A 19 -2.10 11.22 -9.25
C ARG A 19 -3.49 11.04 -9.90
N PRO A 20 -3.59 10.34 -11.05
CA PRO A 20 -4.88 10.08 -11.68
C PRO A 20 -5.83 9.32 -10.75
N LEU A 21 -7.11 9.71 -10.75
CA LEU A 21 -8.20 8.98 -10.12
C LEU A 21 -8.31 7.59 -10.73
N SER A 22 -8.47 6.58 -9.87
CA SER A 22 -8.75 5.20 -10.27
C SER A 22 -9.66 4.55 -9.22
N TRP A 23 -10.15 3.33 -9.51
CA TRP A 23 -11.00 2.53 -8.60
C TRP A 23 -10.43 2.47 -7.18
N ASN A 24 -9.09 2.43 -7.05
CA ASN A 24 -8.44 2.30 -5.76
C ASN A 24 -8.61 3.52 -4.84
N ALA A 25 -9.23 4.61 -5.30
CA ALA A 25 -9.59 5.75 -4.46
C ALA A 25 -10.86 5.53 -3.63
N TYR A 26 -11.67 4.52 -3.95
CA TYR A 26 -12.99 4.30 -3.34
C TYR A 26 -12.97 3.14 -2.35
N LYS A 27 -13.49 3.35 -1.13
CA LYS A 27 -13.56 2.29 -0.10
C LYS A 27 -14.56 1.20 -0.49
N SER A 28 -15.67 1.58 -1.13
CA SER A 28 -16.71 0.63 -1.59
C SER A 28 -16.17 -0.44 -2.52
N ASP A 29 -15.09 -0.12 -3.24
CA ASP A 29 -14.49 -0.97 -4.27
C ASP A 29 -13.32 -1.80 -3.70
N GLY A 30 -13.08 -1.74 -2.38
CA GLY A 30 -11.92 -2.37 -1.74
C GLY A 30 -10.60 -1.68 -2.09
N GLY A 31 -10.66 -0.38 -2.41
CA GLY A 31 -9.50 0.40 -2.80
C GLY A 31 -8.44 0.60 -1.71
N GLY A 32 -7.41 1.37 -2.06
CA GLY A 32 -6.23 1.63 -1.25
C GLY A 32 -4.98 1.00 -1.85
N LEU A 33 -3.81 1.51 -1.45
CA LEU A 33 -2.53 0.93 -1.82
C LEU A 33 -2.37 -0.48 -1.20
N LEU A 34 -2.83 -0.66 0.04
CA LEU A 34 -2.85 -1.97 0.69
C LEU A 34 -3.70 -2.97 -0.11
N GLY A 35 -4.89 -2.57 -0.56
CA GLY A 35 -5.77 -3.42 -1.37
C GLY A 35 -5.17 -3.73 -2.75
N ALA A 36 -4.68 -2.70 -3.44
CA ALA A 36 -4.21 -2.80 -4.82
C ALA A 36 -2.86 -3.54 -4.96
N LEU A 37 -1.91 -3.33 -4.03
CA LEU A 37 -0.57 -3.93 -4.10
C LEU A 37 -0.24 -4.77 -2.88
N GLY A 38 -0.61 -4.33 -1.68
CA GLY A 38 -0.25 -5.02 -0.43
C GLY A 38 -0.71 -6.49 -0.39
N SER A 39 -1.85 -6.81 -0.99
CA SER A 39 -2.35 -8.19 -1.13
C SER A 39 -1.35 -9.14 -1.82
N HIS A 40 -0.70 -8.69 -2.91
CA HIS A 40 0.33 -9.47 -3.62
C HIS A 40 1.53 -9.79 -2.73
N TYR A 41 1.96 -8.82 -1.92
CA TYR A 41 3.10 -9.00 -1.02
C TYR A 41 2.77 -9.85 0.19
N ILE A 42 1.56 -9.72 0.74
CA ILE A 42 1.08 -10.61 1.80
C ILE A 42 1.03 -12.06 1.29
N ASP A 43 0.56 -12.29 0.06
CA ASP A 43 0.58 -13.61 -0.57
C ASP A 43 2.01 -14.14 -0.78
N ALA A 44 2.91 -13.31 -1.31
CA ALA A 44 4.31 -13.67 -1.49
C ALA A 44 5.01 -14.04 -0.17
N LEU A 45 4.77 -13.26 0.90
CA LEU A 45 5.27 -13.57 2.25
C LEU A 45 4.73 -14.91 2.75
N ARG A 46 3.44 -15.20 2.55
CA ARG A 46 2.85 -16.50 2.93
C ARG A 46 3.45 -17.65 2.13
N PHE A 47 3.69 -17.44 0.84
CA PHE A 47 4.31 -18.43 -0.04
C PHE A 47 5.77 -18.72 0.34
N TRP A 48 6.58 -17.70 0.61
CA TRP A 48 8.00 -17.87 0.93
C TRP A 48 8.26 -18.33 2.36
N PHE A 49 7.45 -17.87 3.31
CA PHE A 49 7.76 -17.95 4.74
C PHE A 49 6.69 -18.66 5.57
N GLY A 50 5.57 -19.04 4.97
CA GLY A 50 4.47 -19.74 5.62
C GLY A 50 3.46 -18.80 6.28
N GLU A 51 2.58 -19.37 7.10
CA GLU A 51 1.45 -18.63 7.67
C GLU A 51 1.87 -17.55 8.69
N ILE A 52 1.22 -16.39 8.57
CA ILE A 52 1.39 -15.24 9.46
C ILE A 52 0.76 -15.57 10.82
N ALA A 53 1.47 -15.25 11.90
CA ALA A 53 1.02 -15.40 13.28
C ALA A 53 0.46 -14.09 13.85
N SER A 54 1.07 -12.95 13.54
CA SER A 54 0.58 -11.63 13.95
C SER A 54 0.95 -10.55 12.93
N VAL A 55 0.17 -9.47 12.92
CA VAL A 55 0.42 -8.27 12.12
C VAL A 55 0.29 -7.04 13.04
N SER A 56 1.11 -6.03 12.80
CA SER A 56 0.88 -4.66 13.26
C SER A 56 1.22 -3.70 12.13
N GLY A 57 0.56 -2.55 12.03
CA GLY A 57 0.79 -1.65 10.92
C GLY A 57 -0.08 -0.41 10.91
N TRP A 58 0.12 0.40 9.88
CA TRP A 58 -0.50 1.70 9.67
C TRP A 58 -0.92 1.88 8.22
N LEU A 59 -2.03 2.59 8.04
CA LEU A 59 -2.49 3.11 6.76
C LEU A 59 -2.48 4.63 6.82
N ALA A 60 -2.06 5.28 5.74
CA ALA A 60 -2.04 6.73 5.62
C ALA A 60 -2.45 7.17 4.20
N ALA A 61 -3.03 8.36 4.14
CA ALA A 61 -3.31 9.07 2.89
C ALA A 61 -2.56 10.41 2.95
N PHE A 62 -1.28 10.39 2.56
CA PHE A 62 -0.42 11.58 2.63
C PHE A 62 -0.65 12.55 1.47
N ARG A 63 -1.09 12.05 0.31
CA ARG A 63 -1.49 12.78 -0.89
C ARG A 63 -2.89 12.31 -1.34
N PRO A 64 -3.95 12.68 -0.58
CA PRO A 64 -5.31 12.20 -0.84
C PRO A 64 -5.94 12.82 -2.10
N ASP A 65 -5.43 13.95 -2.58
CA ASP A 65 -5.94 14.60 -3.78
C ASP A 65 -5.57 13.79 -5.03
N VAL A 66 -6.57 13.44 -5.84
CA VAL A 66 -6.45 12.73 -7.11
C VAL A 66 -7.23 13.46 -8.20
N VAL A 67 -6.79 13.35 -9.46
CA VAL A 67 -7.39 14.08 -10.58
C VAL A 67 -8.26 13.16 -11.45
N ASP A 68 -9.53 13.51 -11.62
CA ASP A 68 -10.42 12.86 -12.59
C ASP A 68 -10.01 13.26 -14.02
N ALA A 69 -9.51 12.28 -14.79
CA ALA A 69 -9.06 12.52 -16.16
C ALA A 69 -10.20 12.94 -17.11
N ALA A 70 -11.45 12.59 -16.81
CA ALA A 70 -12.60 12.93 -17.65
C ALA A 70 -13.06 14.38 -17.44
N THR A 71 -12.95 14.90 -16.21
CA THR A 71 -13.49 16.22 -15.84
C THR A 71 -12.42 17.25 -15.48
N GLY A 72 -11.17 16.82 -15.28
CA GLY A 72 -10.07 17.64 -14.76
C GLY A 72 -10.23 18.05 -13.29
N LYS A 73 -11.24 17.55 -12.58
CA LYS A 73 -11.51 17.92 -11.19
C LYS A 73 -10.60 17.16 -10.24
N ILE A 74 -10.09 17.87 -9.24
CA ILE A 74 -9.44 17.26 -8.08
C ILE A 74 -10.52 16.77 -7.12
N VAL A 75 -10.41 15.51 -6.71
CA VAL A 75 -11.26 14.86 -5.71
C VAL A 75 -10.38 14.25 -4.62
N LYS A 76 -10.94 14.06 -3.42
CA LYS A 76 -10.25 13.38 -2.33
C LYS A 76 -10.51 11.88 -2.39
N ALA A 77 -9.43 11.10 -2.46
CA ALA A 77 -9.50 9.66 -2.27
C ALA A 77 -9.98 9.34 -0.84
N GLU A 78 -10.76 8.27 -0.71
CA GLU A 78 -11.26 7.78 0.56
C GLU A 78 -10.27 6.82 1.24
N THR A 79 -9.29 6.33 0.50
CA THR A 79 -8.42 5.21 0.85
C THR A 79 -6.95 5.62 1.03
N ASP A 80 -6.12 4.69 1.49
CA ASP A 80 -4.69 4.90 1.69
C ASP A 80 -3.91 5.01 0.36
N ASP A 81 -2.88 5.84 0.39
CA ASP A 81 -1.81 5.88 -0.63
C ASP A 81 -0.48 5.38 -0.07
N THR A 82 -0.46 4.99 1.21
CA THR A 82 0.71 4.56 1.94
C THR A 82 0.30 3.54 2.98
N PHE A 83 1.02 2.41 3.03
CA PHE A 83 0.91 1.45 4.12
C PHE A 83 2.28 1.06 4.65
N SER A 84 2.32 0.68 5.91
CA SER A 84 3.47 -0.01 6.50
C SER A 84 2.98 -1.08 7.47
N PHE A 85 3.59 -2.27 7.44
CA PHE A 85 3.28 -3.33 8.39
C PHE A 85 4.52 -4.10 8.82
N THR A 86 4.41 -4.74 9.99
CA THR A 86 5.31 -5.77 10.48
C THR A 86 4.50 -7.04 10.71
N VAL A 87 5.03 -8.19 10.30
CA VAL A 87 4.45 -9.52 10.54
C VAL A 87 5.41 -10.41 11.30
N THR A 88 4.86 -11.31 12.11
CA THR A 88 5.58 -12.49 12.62
C THR A 88 4.99 -13.76 12.01
N PHE A 89 5.79 -14.80 11.83
CA PHE A 89 5.35 -16.06 11.21
C PHE A 89 5.24 -17.18 12.24
N LYS A 90 4.32 -18.13 12.00
CA LYS A 90 4.13 -19.28 12.89
C LYS A 90 5.38 -20.16 13.01
N SER A 91 6.19 -20.21 11.96
CA SER A 91 7.48 -20.91 11.94
C SER A 91 8.63 -20.14 12.62
N GLY A 92 8.36 -18.94 13.16
CA GLY A 92 9.37 -17.99 13.61
C GLY A 92 9.88 -17.10 12.47
N GLY A 93 10.61 -16.05 12.86
CA GLY A 93 11.04 -14.97 11.96
C GLY A 93 9.98 -13.86 11.84
N MET A 94 10.40 -12.72 11.28
CA MET A 94 9.53 -11.57 11.05
C MET A 94 9.81 -10.92 9.70
N ALA A 95 8.84 -10.15 9.20
CA ALA A 95 9.05 -9.31 8.04
C ALA A 95 8.46 -7.91 8.25
N THR A 96 9.07 -6.91 7.63
CA THR A 96 8.50 -5.56 7.52
C THR A 96 8.25 -5.22 6.07
N MET A 97 7.20 -4.45 5.82
CA MET A 97 6.92 -3.90 4.51
C MET A 97 6.44 -2.46 4.59
N THR A 98 6.99 -1.60 3.74
CA THR A 98 6.48 -0.24 3.52
C THR A 98 6.24 -0.01 2.04
N SER A 99 5.10 0.59 1.70
CA SER A 99 4.85 1.04 0.34
C SER A 99 4.14 2.38 0.33
N SER A 100 4.49 3.26 -0.61
CA SER A 100 3.88 4.59 -0.72
C SER A 100 3.85 5.09 -2.17
N PHE A 101 2.74 5.73 -2.53
CA PHE A 101 2.60 6.58 -3.73
C PHE A 101 2.89 8.06 -3.43
N ALA A 102 3.14 8.40 -2.16
CA ALA A 102 3.33 9.76 -1.67
C ALA A 102 4.81 10.10 -1.42
N VAL A 103 5.73 9.35 -2.02
CA VAL A 103 7.16 9.66 -1.97
C VAL A 103 7.45 10.99 -2.67
N THR A 104 8.36 11.78 -2.08
CA THR A 104 8.75 13.12 -2.51
C THR A 104 10.20 13.17 -2.95
#